data_AF-A0A8T6IM46-F1
#
_entry.id   AF-A0A8T6IM46-F1
#
_cell.length_a   1.000
_cell.length_b   1.000
_cell.length_c   1.000
_cell.angle_alpha   90.00
_cell.angle_beta   90.00
_cell.angle_gamma   90.00
#
_symmetry.space_group_name_H-M   'P 1'
#
loop_
_entity.id
_entity.type
_entity.pdbx_description
1 polymer ?
#
loop_
_entity_poly.entity_id
_entity_poly.type
_entity_poly.pdbx_seq_one_letter_code
_entity_poly.pdbx_strand_id
1 'polypeptide(L)'
;MSPSSAERPLQRFSKDYLERCRDLAPQDIVHFLEDFRMLHGQARARSRLISMRVPEPLLAAFQARARLVGVPYQTQIKKLMRDWLEEQ
;
A
#
# COMPACT_ATOMS: atom_id res chain seq x y z
N MET A 1 -23.91 15.20 17.58
CA MET A 1 -23.54 14.63 16.27
C MET A 1 -22.33 13.75 16.48
N SER A 2 -22.55 12.44 16.63
CA SER A 2 -21.48 11.46 16.85
C SER A 2 -20.90 11.04 15.49
N PRO A 3 -19.58 10.82 15.37
CA PRO A 3 -18.96 10.54 14.08
C PRO A 3 -19.38 9.15 13.59
N SER A 4 -19.77 9.13 12.30
CA SER A 4 -20.12 7.96 11.51
C SER A 4 -18.97 6.95 11.49
N SER A 5 -19.23 5.74 11.97
CA SER A 5 -18.32 4.60 11.90
C SER A 5 -17.94 4.33 10.44
N ALA A 6 -16.65 4.49 10.13
CA ALA A 6 -16.06 4.14 8.84
C ALA A 6 -16.50 2.74 8.38
N GLU A 7 -16.99 2.67 7.14
CA GLU A 7 -17.36 1.43 6.43
C GLU A 7 -16.13 0.51 6.33
N ARG A 8 -15.93 -0.33 7.34
CA ARG A 8 -15.06 -1.48 7.23
C ARG A 8 -15.71 -2.42 6.22
N PRO A 9 -15.06 -2.78 5.10
CA PRO A 9 -15.59 -3.82 4.23
C PRO A 9 -15.62 -5.12 5.04
N LEU A 10 -16.79 -5.44 5.57
CA LEU A 10 -17.01 -6.66 6.32
C LEU A 10 -17.06 -7.79 5.30
N GLN A 11 -16.04 -8.64 5.31
CA GLN A 11 -16.06 -9.88 4.55
C GLN A 11 -17.23 -10.74 5.07
N ARG A 12 -18.21 -11.01 4.21
CA ARG A 12 -19.37 -11.83 4.54
C ARG A 12 -19.12 -13.26 4.08
N PHE A 13 -19.29 -14.22 4.97
CA PHE A 13 -19.20 -15.64 4.68
C PHE A 13 -20.57 -16.30 4.80
N SER A 14 -20.88 -17.24 3.90
CA SER A 14 -22.12 -18.01 3.99
C SER A 14 -22.04 -19.06 5.10
N LYS A 15 -23.19 -19.52 5.58
CA LYS A 15 -23.27 -20.57 6.60
C LYS A 15 -22.60 -21.87 6.13
N ASP A 16 -22.90 -22.28 4.90
CA ASP A 16 -22.32 -23.49 4.28
C ASP A 16 -20.80 -23.42 4.10
N TYR A 17 -20.26 -22.20 3.94
CA TYR A 17 -18.82 -21.99 3.93
C TYR A 17 -18.22 -22.22 5.32
N LEU A 18 -18.84 -21.64 6.36
CA LEU A 18 -18.38 -21.79 7.75
C LEU A 18 -18.48 -23.23 8.25
N GLU A 19 -19.49 -23.99 7.80
CA GLU A 19 -19.61 -25.42 8.12
C GLU A 19 -18.46 -26.22 7.51
N ARG A 20 -18.11 -25.99 6.25
CA ARG A 20 -16.93 -26.61 5.61
C ARG A 20 -15.61 -26.24 6.28
N CYS A 21 -15.50 -25.04 6.83
CA CYS A 21 -14.31 -24.62 7.58
C CYS A 21 -14.13 -25.39 8.89
N ARG A 22 -15.18 -25.98 9.48
CA ARG A 22 -15.08 -26.77 10.72
C ARG A 22 -14.40 -28.12 10.51
N ASP A 23 -14.43 -28.63 9.29
CA ASP A 23 -13.86 -29.92 8.92
C ASP A 23 -12.45 -29.79 8.30
N LEU A 24 -11.87 -28.58 8.32
CA LEU A 24 -10.51 -28.37 7.79
C LEU A 24 -9.48 -29.15 8.60
N ALA A 25 -8.57 -29.79 7.89
CA ALA A 25 -7.49 -30.49 8.54
C ALA A 25 -6.49 -29.48 9.14
N PRO A 26 -5.81 -29.80 10.25
CA PRO A 26 -4.88 -28.88 10.90
C PRO A 26 -3.81 -28.29 9.98
N GLN A 27 -3.32 -29.08 9.02
CA GLN A 27 -2.35 -28.62 8.02
C GLN A 27 -2.90 -27.52 7.10
N ASP A 28 -4.18 -27.58 6.75
CA ASP A 28 -4.82 -26.61 5.87
C ASP A 28 -5.01 -25.27 6.59
N ILE A 29 -5.30 -25.33 7.89
CA ILE A 29 -5.38 -24.15 8.77
C ILE A 29 -4.01 -23.46 8.84
N VAL A 30 -2.93 -24.23 9.05
CA VAL A 30 -1.57 -23.67 9.12
C VAL A 30 -1.16 -23.04 7.78
N HIS A 31 -1.45 -23.71 6.66
CA HIS A 31 -1.16 -23.17 5.33
C HIS A 31 -1.90 -21.86 5.08
N PHE A 32 -3.20 -21.82 5.39
CA PHE A 32 -4.00 -20.60 5.28
C PHE A 32 -3.43 -19.44 6.12
N LEU A 33 -2.99 -19.71 7.36
CA LEU A 33 -2.43 -18.67 8.22
C LEU A 33 -1.09 -18.14 7.68
N GLU A 34 -0.25 -18.99 7.11
CA GLU A 34 1.00 -18.56 6.47
C GLU A 34 0.74 -17.75 5.21
N ASP A 35 -0.18 -18.17 4.35
CA ASP A 35 -0.56 -17.41 3.16
C ASP A 35 -1.15 -16.06 3.54
N PHE A 36 -2.04 -16.02 4.54
CA PHE A 36 -2.60 -14.80 5.07
C PHE A 36 -1.51 -13.88 5.64
N ARG A 37 -0.54 -14.45 6.36
CA ARG A 37 0.61 -13.71 6.88
C ARG A 37 1.50 -13.17 5.76
N MET A 38 1.73 -13.91 4.68
CA MET A 38 2.53 -13.41 3.55
C MET A 38 1.80 -12.30 2.79
N LEU A 39 0.49 -12.45 2.59
CA LEU A 39 -0.36 -11.48 1.90
C LEU A 39 -0.45 -10.15 2.69
N HIS A 40 -0.57 -10.23 4.02
CA HIS A 40 -0.77 -9.07 4.89
C HIS A 40 0.50 -8.60 5.63
N GLY A 41 1.55 -9.41 5.64
CA GLY A 41 2.77 -9.18 6.42
C GLY A 41 3.67 -8.08 5.88
N GLN A 42 3.47 -7.67 4.62
CA GLN A 42 4.07 -6.46 4.09
C GLN A 42 3.30 -5.24 4.58
N ALA A 43 3.45 -4.90 5.86
CA ALA A 43 2.98 -3.62 6.37
C ALA A 43 3.64 -2.50 5.55
N ARG A 44 2.85 -1.84 4.69
CA ARG A 44 3.35 -0.73 3.89
C ARG A 44 3.92 0.32 4.85
N ALA A 45 5.21 0.62 4.70
CA ALA A 45 5.87 1.60 5.54
C ALA A 45 5.06 2.91 5.54
N ARG A 46 4.81 3.46 6.74
CA ARG A 46 4.05 4.70 6.87
C ARG A 46 4.79 5.81 6.14
N SER A 47 4.08 6.48 5.24
CA SER A 47 4.63 7.68 4.57
C SER A 47 4.53 8.86 5.52
N ARG A 48 5.57 9.70 5.57
CA ARG A 48 5.53 11.01 6.23
C ARG A 48 5.51 12.10 5.17
N LEU A 49 4.65 13.10 5.35
CA LEU A 49 4.65 14.28 4.49
C LEU A 49 5.90 15.11 4.81
N ILE A 50 6.58 15.55 3.76
CA ILE A 50 7.70 16.48 3.86
C ILE A 50 7.26 17.83 3.29
N SER A 51 7.64 18.91 3.95
CA SER A 51 7.50 20.26 3.44
C SER A 51 8.87 20.79 3.08
N MET A 52 9.06 21.22 1.83
CA MET A 52 10.29 21.87 1.37
C MET A 52 9.93 23.01 0.43
N ARG A 53 10.75 24.07 0.40
CA ARG A 53 10.64 25.12 -0.61
C ARG A 53 11.47 24.75 -1.83
N VAL A 54 10.88 24.90 -3.02
CA VAL A 54 11.54 24.67 -4.32
C VAL A 54 11.19 25.85 -5.22
N PRO A 55 12.12 26.35 -6.06
CA PRO A 55 11.80 27.36 -7.05
C PRO A 55 10.63 26.92 -7.94
N GLU A 56 9.63 27.79 -8.12
CA GLU A 56 8.44 27.49 -8.92
C GLU A 56 8.77 27.07 -10.37
N PRO A 57 9.70 27.73 -11.09
CA PRO A 57 10.03 27.33 -12.46
C PRO A 57 10.61 25.92 -12.52
N LEU A 58 11.39 25.54 -11.51
CA LEU A 58 11.99 24.21 -11.42
C LEU A 58 10.92 23.14 -11.19
N LEU A 59 10.01 23.38 -10.24
CA LEU A 59 8.92 22.44 -9.97
C LEU A 59 8.00 22.27 -11.18
N ALA A 60 7.67 23.36 -11.88
CA ALA A 60 6.86 23.33 -13.09
C ALA A 60 7.54 22.52 -14.21
N ALA A 61 8.82 22.77 -14.48
CA ALA A 61 9.59 22.02 -15.47
C ALA A 61 9.69 20.53 -15.12
N PHE A 62 9.92 20.22 -13.84
CA PHE A 62 10.00 18.85 -13.36
C PHE A 62 8.66 18.10 -13.53
N GLN A 63 7.54 18.74 -13.19
CA GLN A 63 6.20 18.17 -13.39
C GLN A 63 5.89 17.95 -14.87
N ALA A 64 6.24 18.89 -15.74
CA ALA A 64 6.06 18.77 -17.18
C ALA A 64 6.85 17.58 -17.73
N ARG A 65 8.14 17.45 -17.35
CA ARG A 65 8.96 16.31 -17.75
C ARG A 65 8.36 14.99 -17.26
N ALA A 66 7.97 14.90 -15.98
CA ALA A 66 7.38 13.69 -15.42
C ALA A 66 6.13 13.23 -16.19
N ARG A 67 5.25 14.17 -16.57
CA ARG A 67 4.07 13.90 -17.41
C ARG A 67 4.45 13.35 -18.78
N LEU A 68 5.47 13.90 -19.44
CA LEU A 68 5.94 13.42 -20.75
C LEU A 68 6.45 11.97 -20.71
N VAL A 69 7.02 11.54 -19.59
CA VAL A 69 7.45 10.15 -19.37
C VAL A 69 6.37 9.26 -18.76
N GLY A 70 5.14 9.77 -18.59
CA GLY A 70 4.01 8.99 -18.10
C GLY A 70 4.07 8.63 -16.61
N VAL A 71 4.84 9.38 -15.80
CA VAL A 71 4.99 9.11 -14.37
C VAL A 71 4.53 10.29 -13.51
N PRO A 72 3.85 10.06 -12.36
CA PRO A 72 3.58 11.13 -11.40
C PRO A 72 4.89 11.72 -10.88
N TYR A 73 4.99 13.04 -10.78
CA TYR A 73 6.25 13.69 -10.37
C TYR A 73 6.70 13.26 -8.95
N GLN A 74 5.76 12.98 -8.03
CA GLN A 74 6.10 12.46 -6.70
C GLN A 74 6.73 11.06 -6.77
N THR A 75 6.37 10.24 -7.76
CA THR A 75 7.01 8.95 -8.00
C THR A 75 8.46 9.15 -8.43
N GLN A 76 8.73 10.14 -9.28
CA GLN A 76 10.09 10.48 -9.69
C GLN A 76 10.92 11.01 -8.52
N ILE A 77 10.37 11.85 -7.64
CA ILE A 77 11.05 12.29 -6.41
C ILE A 77 11.46 11.09 -5.55
N LYS A 78 10.53 10.15 -5.31
CA LYS A 78 10.83 8.95 -4.52
C LYS A 78 11.87 8.04 -5.19
N LYS A 79 11.90 8.00 -6.53
CA LYS A 79 12.92 7.26 -7.28
C LYS A 79 14.29 7.89 -7.04
N LEU A 80 14.43 9.19 -7.29
CA LEU A 80 15.67 9.92 -7.07
C LEU A 80 16.19 9.76 -5.62
N MET A 81 15.30 9.77 -4.63
CA MET A 81 15.68 9.52 -3.23
C MET A 81 16.24 8.12 -2.99
N ARG A 82 15.70 7.09 -3.66
CA ARG A 82 16.21 5.71 -3.53
C ARG A 82 17.51 5.54 -4.27
N ASP A 83 17.55 5.94 -5.53
CA ASP A 83 18.74 5.85 -6.38
C ASP A 83 19.94 6.50 -5.67
N TRP A 84 19.74 7.69 -5.08
CA TRP A 84 20.79 8.39 -4.34
C TRP A 84 21.34 7.62 -3.11
N LEU A 85 20.51 6.79 -2.45
CA LEU A 85 20.94 5.96 -1.32
C LEU A 85 21.61 4.64 -1.77
N GLU A 86 21.27 4.15 -2.96
CA GLU A 86 21.76 2.88 -3.52
C GLU A 86 23.08 3.06 -4.30
N GLU A 87 23.42 4.27 -4.73
CA GLU A 87 24.67 4.63 -5.41
C GLU A 87 25.89 4.76 -4.47
N GLN A 88 25.88 4.14 -3.29
CA GLN A 88 26.99 4.14 -2.31
C GLN A 88 27.70 2.79 -2.22
#